data_AF-A0A529XM56-F1
#
_entry.id   AF-A0A529XM56-F1
#
_cell.length_a   1.000
_cell.length_b   1.000
_cell.length_c   1.000
_cell.angle_alpha   90.00
_cell.angle_beta   90.00
_cell.angle_gamma   90.00
#
_symmetry.space_group_name_H-M   'P 1'
#
loop_
_entity.id
_entity.type
_entity.pdbx_description
1 polymer ?
#
loop_
_entity_poly.entity_id
_entity_poly.type
_entity_poly.pdbx_seq_one_letter_code
_entity_poly.pdbx_strand_id
1 'polypeptide(L)'
;YCQSKLAQILFTIDLAQQLEGTGITVNALHPASYMDTTMVRQAGVTPWSSVETGADAILNLATSPALEGRSGRYFDGQRESRADAQAYDEKARRQLRALSLELAGQSSATSKEQHP
;
A
#
# COMPACT_ATOMS: atom_id res chain seq x y z
N TYR A 1 5.76 -0.38 13.80
CA TYR A 1 6.29 -0.66 12.44
C TYR A 1 5.38 -1.63 11.67
N CYS A 2 5.25 -2.89 12.08
CA CYS A 2 4.47 -3.88 11.30
C CYS A 2 3.00 -3.50 11.08
N GLN A 3 2.33 -2.95 12.11
CA GLN A 3 0.94 -2.48 11.97
C GLN A 3 0.78 -1.36 10.94
N SER A 4 1.73 -0.40 10.87
CA SER A 4 1.64 0.68 9.88
C SER A 4 1.91 0.16 8.46
N LYS A 5 2.78 -0.84 8.29
CA LYS A 5 2.99 -1.52 7.00
C LYS A 5 1.77 -2.29 6.55
N LEU A 6 1.12 -3.02 7.46
CA LEU A 6 -0.15 -3.68 7.16
C LEU A 6 -1.25 -2.67 6.79
N ALA A 7 -1.33 -1.55 7.51
CA ALA A 7 -2.28 -0.47 7.20
C ALA A 7 -2.07 0.10 5.78
N GLN A 8 -0.83 0.26 5.33
CA GLN A 8 -0.54 0.68 3.95
C GLN A 8 -1.09 -0.31 2.91
N ILE A 9 -0.97 -1.61 3.16
CA ILE A 9 -1.47 -2.65 2.24
C ILE A 9 -3.01 -2.69 2.26
N LEU A 10 -3.63 -2.67 3.46
CA LEU A 10 -5.08 -2.57 3.62
C LEU A 10 -5.65 -1.39 2.83
N PHE A 11 -5.05 -0.20 3.01
CA PHE A 11 -5.43 1.03 2.31
C PHE A 11 -5.27 0.89 0.80
N THR A 12 -4.18 0.28 0.32
CA THR A 12 -3.94 0.06 -1.11
C THR A 12 -5.06 -0.76 -1.75
N ILE A 13 -5.40 -1.91 -1.16
CA ILE A 13 -6.42 -2.81 -1.70
C ILE A 13 -7.80 -2.13 -1.66
N ASP A 14 -8.09 -1.40 -0.59
CA ASP A 14 -9.33 -0.64 -0.46
C ASP A 14 -9.45 0.51 -1.48
N LEU A 15 -8.38 1.28 -1.68
CA LEU A 15 -8.34 2.38 -2.64
C LEU A 15 -8.45 1.86 -4.08
N ALA A 16 -7.78 0.76 -4.40
CA ALA A 16 -7.90 0.11 -5.71
C ALA A 16 -9.35 -0.26 -6.04
N GLN A 17 -10.11 -0.76 -5.05
CA GLN A 17 -11.52 -1.07 -5.21
C GLN A 17 -12.37 0.20 -5.41
N GLN A 18 -12.06 1.30 -4.71
CA GLN A 18 -12.79 2.57 -4.88
C GLN A 18 -12.52 3.24 -6.24
N LEU A 19 -11.36 2.98 -6.84
CA LEU A 19 -10.93 3.57 -8.12
C LEU A 19 -11.20 2.66 -9.32
N GLU A 20 -11.92 1.55 -9.15
CA GLU A 20 -12.28 0.67 -10.25
C GLU A 20 -13.04 1.44 -11.36
N GLY A 21 -12.65 1.23 -12.62
CA GLY A 21 -13.23 1.93 -13.78
C GLY A 21 -12.69 3.35 -14.03
N THR A 22 -11.85 3.92 -13.15
CA THR A 22 -11.25 5.25 -13.37
C THR A 22 -10.01 5.24 -14.27
N GLY A 23 -9.45 4.06 -14.53
CA GLY A 23 -8.15 3.88 -15.20
C GLY A 23 -6.94 4.06 -14.28
N ILE A 24 -7.14 4.42 -13.00
CA ILE A 24 -6.05 4.56 -12.02
C ILE A 24 -5.68 3.18 -11.46
N THR A 25 -4.36 2.91 -11.42
CA THR A 25 -3.80 1.68 -10.83
C THR A 25 -3.15 1.97 -9.47
N VAL A 26 -3.42 1.13 -8.48
CA VAL A 26 -2.89 1.27 -7.12
C VAL A 26 -2.42 -0.10 -6.62
N ASN A 27 -1.13 -0.23 -6.29
CA ASN A 27 -0.53 -1.48 -5.80
C ASN A 27 0.39 -1.22 -4.60
N ALA A 28 0.64 -2.27 -3.82
CA ALA A 28 1.57 -2.27 -2.70
C ALA A 28 2.82 -3.06 -3.07
N LEU A 29 3.99 -2.56 -2.65
CA LEU A 29 5.28 -3.16 -2.95
C LEU A 29 6.12 -3.25 -1.69
N HIS A 30 6.64 -4.45 -1.43
CA HIS A 30 7.85 -4.64 -0.64
C HIS A 30 9.04 -4.72 -1.60
N PRO A 31 9.88 -3.68 -1.70
CA PRO A 31 10.86 -3.57 -2.79
C PRO A 31 12.07 -4.49 -2.62
N ALA A 32 12.57 -4.63 -1.38
CA ALA A 32 13.63 -5.55 -0.98
C ALA A 32 13.76 -5.54 0.56
N SER A 33 14.40 -6.58 1.11
CA SER A 33 14.67 -6.71 2.56
C SER A 33 16.11 -6.33 2.90
N TYR A 34 16.32 -5.66 4.04
CA TYR A 34 17.65 -5.27 4.53
C TYR A 34 18.56 -4.65 3.46
N MET A 35 17.99 -3.70 2.72
CA MET A 35 18.75 -2.84 1.82
C MET A 35 19.79 -2.04 2.60
N ASP A 36 20.92 -1.73 1.97
CA ASP A 36 22.02 -0.97 2.57
C ASP A 36 21.68 0.52 2.81
N THR A 37 20.73 0.72 3.72
CA THR A 37 20.14 2.00 4.12
C THR A 37 20.56 2.34 5.54
N THR A 38 20.52 3.63 5.88
CA THR A 38 20.85 4.11 7.24
C THR A 38 20.03 3.40 8.32
N MET A 39 18.74 3.12 8.06
CA MET A 39 17.87 2.42 8.99
C MET A 39 18.36 1.00 9.31
N VAL A 40 18.81 0.24 8.30
CA VAL A 40 19.29 -1.14 8.46
C VAL A 40 20.62 -1.16 9.22
N ARG A 41 21.54 -0.24 8.87
CA ARG A 41 22.82 -0.09 9.57
C ARG A 41 22.61 0.27 11.05
N GLN A 42 21.70 1.20 11.35
CA GLN A 42 21.37 1.60 12.73
C GLN A 42 20.66 0.50 13.53
N ALA A 43 19.94 -0.41 12.85
CA ALA A 43 19.35 -1.58 13.48
C ALA A 43 20.37 -2.70 13.79
N GLY A 44 21.66 -2.51 13.44
CA GLY A 44 22.72 -3.50 13.67
C GLY A 44 22.63 -4.72 12.75
N VAL A 45 21.87 -4.63 11.65
CA VAL A 45 21.71 -5.74 10.71
C VAL A 45 22.70 -5.58 9.57
N THR A 46 23.40 -6.66 9.22
CA THR A 46 24.26 -6.68 8.03
C THR A 46 23.38 -6.65 6.78
N PRO A 47 23.52 -5.64 5.90
CA PRO A 47 22.76 -5.57 4.66
C PRO A 47 23.08 -6.76 3.75
N TRP A 48 22.07 -7.22 3.01
CA TRP A 48 22.20 -8.33 2.05
C TRP A 48 21.54 -8.05 0.70
N SER A 49 20.86 -6.91 0.55
CA SER A 49 20.26 -6.45 -0.70
C SER A 49 20.77 -5.05 -1.00
N SER A 50 20.89 -4.73 -2.29
CA SER A 50 21.29 -3.41 -2.74
C SER A 50 20.10 -2.45 -2.79
N VAL A 51 20.36 -1.15 -2.77
CA VAL A 51 19.29 -0.14 -2.96
C VAL A 51 18.76 -0.22 -4.39
N GLU A 52 19.65 -0.52 -5.34
CA GLU A 52 19.40 -0.70 -6.76
C GLU A 52 18.36 -1.81 -7.00
N THR A 53 18.46 -2.93 -6.28
CA THR A 53 17.46 -4.01 -6.35
C THR A 53 16.05 -3.53 -5.99
N GLY A 54 15.94 -2.70 -4.94
CA GLY A 54 14.66 -2.11 -4.56
C GLY A 54 14.16 -1.08 -5.58
N ALA A 55 15.06 -0.28 -6.15
CA ALA A 55 14.74 0.69 -7.19
C ALA A 55 14.21 0.01 -8.47
N ASP A 56 14.82 -1.09 -8.89
CA ASP A 56 14.37 -1.87 -10.05
C ASP A 56 12.97 -2.45 -9.85
N ALA A 57 12.65 -2.91 -8.63
CA ALA A 57 11.31 -3.39 -8.30
C ALA A 57 10.26 -2.26 -8.40
N ILE A 58 10.59 -1.06 -7.90
CA ILE A 58 9.72 0.12 -8.00
C ILE A 58 9.49 0.51 -9.46
N LEU A 59 10.57 0.62 -10.24
CA LEU A 59 10.48 1.02 -11.64
C LEU A 59 9.68 0.02 -12.46
N ASN A 60 9.91 -1.28 -12.26
CA ASN A 60 9.13 -2.33 -12.91
C ASN A 60 7.64 -2.20 -12.57
N LEU A 61 7.28 -2.05 -11.30
CA LEU A 61 5.86 -1.93 -10.90
C LEU A 61 5.19 -0.68 -11.46
N ALA A 62 5.92 0.43 -11.55
CA ALA A 62 5.38 1.71 -11.99
C ALA A 62 5.24 1.83 -13.52
N THR A 63 6.06 1.10 -14.29
CA THR A 63 6.21 1.38 -15.74
C THR A 63 6.09 0.17 -16.65
N SER A 64 6.10 -1.06 -16.12
CA SER A 64 6.08 -2.26 -16.96
C SER A 64 4.72 -2.43 -17.66
N PRO A 65 4.69 -2.52 -19.00
CA PRO A 65 3.46 -2.79 -19.75
C PRO A 65 2.82 -4.12 -19.35
N ALA A 66 3.61 -5.09 -18.88
CA ALA A 66 3.12 -6.39 -18.43
C ALA A 66 2.25 -6.30 -17.16
N LEU A 67 2.29 -5.17 -16.46
CA LEU A 67 1.53 -4.92 -15.23
C LEU A 67 0.37 -3.92 -15.45
N GLU A 68 0.10 -3.52 -16.69
CA GLU A 68 -1.04 -2.66 -17.01
C GLU A 68 -2.36 -3.29 -16.57
N GLY A 69 -3.24 -2.47 -15.98
CA GLY A 69 -4.54 -2.90 -15.44
C GLY A 69 -4.46 -3.77 -14.18
N ARG A 70 -3.27 -4.12 -13.68
CA ARG A 70 -3.11 -4.86 -12.43
C ARG A 70 -3.23 -3.88 -11.26
N SER A 71 -4.41 -3.78 -10.66
CA SER A 71 -4.65 -2.94 -9.48
C SER A 71 -5.02 -3.79 -8.24
N GLY A 72 -4.78 -3.25 -7.04
CA GLY A 72 -5.09 -3.87 -5.76
C GLY A 72 -4.18 -5.05 -5.40
N ARG A 73 -2.98 -5.13 -5.99
CA ARG A 73 -2.04 -6.24 -5.83
C ARG A 73 -0.92 -5.91 -4.85
N TYR A 74 -0.31 -6.97 -4.33
CA TYR A 74 0.89 -6.90 -3.49
C TYR A 74 2.05 -7.57 -4.22
N PHE A 75 3.21 -6.91 -4.20
CA PHE A 75 4.43 -7.40 -4.82
C PHE A 75 5.54 -7.53 -3.77
N ASP A 76 6.32 -8.60 -3.90
CA ASP A 76 7.57 -8.84 -3.17
C ASP A 76 8.71 -8.86 -4.19
N GLY A 77 9.52 -7.80 -4.18
CA GLY A 77 10.43 -7.48 -5.27
C GLY A 77 9.67 -7.32 -6.59
N GLN A 78 10.06 -8.08 -7.60
CA GLN A 78 9.44 -8.06 -8.93
C GLN A 78 8.28 -9.06 -9.09
N ARG A 79 7.92 -9.80 -8.05
CA ARG A 79 6.94 -10.88 -8.13
C ARG A 79 5.64 -10.50 -7.43
N GLU A 80 4.51 -10.74 -8.09
CA GLU A 80 3.22 -10.70 -7.39
C GLU A 80 3.22 -11.79 -6.32
N SER A 81 2.78 -11.42 -5.12
CA SER A 81 2.80 -12.28 -3.94
C SER A 81 1.55 -12.03 -3.08
N ARG A 82 1.42 -12.79 -2.00
CA ARG A 82 0.33 -12.63 -1.04
C ARG A 82 0.84 -11.89 0.19
N ALA A 83 0.13 -10.82 0.56
CA ALA A 83 0.35 -10.12 1.82
C ALA A 83 -0.21 -10.92 3.02
N ASP A 84 -0.10 -10.36 4.21
CA ASP A 84 -0.78 -10.86 5.40
C ASP A 84 -2.28 -11.08 5.15
N ALA A 85 -2.85 -12.14 5.71
CA ALA A 85 -4.25 -12.51 5.51
C ALA A 85 -5.22 -11.39 5.90
N GLN A 86 -4.90 -10.61 6.95
CA GLN A 86 -5.73 -9.50 7.40
C GLN A 86 -5.86 -8.41 6.32
N ALA A 87 -4.88 -8.25 5.43
CA ALA A 87 -4.94 -7.27 4.34
C ALA A 87 -6.16 -7.47 3.42
N TYR A 88 -6.68 -8.70 3.36
CA TYR A 88 -7.82 -9.07 2.52
C TYR A 88 -9.15 -9.09 3.27
N ASP A 89 -9.16 -8.80 4.58
CA ASP A 89 -10.38 -8.65 5.37
C ASP A 89 -11.05 -7.30 5.04
N GLU A 90 -12.21 -7.38 4.38
CA GLU A 90 -13.00 -6.20 3.99
C GLU A 90 -13.46 -5.36 5.20
N LYS A 91 -13.79 -5.99 6.33
CA LYS A 91 -14.17 -5.27 7.54
C LYS A 91 -12.98 -4.48 8.10
N ALA A 92 -11.80 -5.09 8.14
CA ALA A 92 -10.58 -4.42 8.57
C ALA A 92 -10.24 -3.22 7.66
N ARG A 93 -10.33 -3.39 6.34
CA ARG A 93 -10.11 -2.30 5.36
C ARG A 93 -11.07 -1.13 5.56
N ARG A 94 -12.37 -1.40 5.71
CA ARG A 94 -13.39 -0.37 5.98
C ARG A 94 -13.13 0.38 7.29
N GLN A 95 -12.82 -0.35 8.36
CA GLN A 95 -12.55 0.25 9.66
C GLN A 95 -11.31 1.14 9.61
N LEU A 96 -10.23 0.66 8.97
CA LEU A 96 -9.02 1.45 8.79
C LEU A 96 -9.30 2.75 8.02
N ARG A 97 -10.04 2.67 6.91
CA ARG A 97 -10.40 3.85 6.11
C ARG A 97 -11.19 4.88 6.95
N ALA A 98 -12.23 4.44 7.63
CA ALA A 98 -13.08 5.32 8.43
C ALA A 98 -12.27 6.07 9.51
N LEU A 99 -11.47 5.32 10.28
CA LEU A 99 -10.63 5.89 11.32
C LEU A 99 -9.55 6.80 10.74
N SER A 100 -8.96 6.45 9.59
CA SER A 100 -7.91 7.26 8.95
C SER A 100 -8.45 8.59 8.46
N LEU A 101 -9.67 8.62 7.89
CA LEU A 101 -10.34 9.86 7.48
C LEU A 101 -10.70 10.73 8.69
N GLU A 102 -11.20 10.13 9.77
CA GLU A 102 -11.47 10.85 11.02
C GLU A 102 -10.21 11.51 11.58
N LEU A 103 -9.13 10.74 11.75
CA LEU A 103 -7.85 11.24 12.28
C LEU A 103 -7.18 12.28 11.38
N ALA A 104 -7.40 12.20 10.07
CA ALA A 104 -6.90 13.19 9.10
C ALA A 104 -7.80 14.45 9.00
N GLY A 105 -8.87 14.54 9.79
CA GLY A 105 -9.80 15.67 9.76
C GLY A 105 -10.72 15.70 8.53
N GLN A 106 -10.85 14.58 7.81
CA GLN A 106 -11.68 14.42 6.61
C GLN A 106 -12.99 13.69 6.90
N SER A 107 -13.56 13.86 8.10
CA SER A 107 -14.89 13.33 8.39
C SER A 107 -15.89 13.90 7.38
N SER A 108 -16.58 13.02 6.65
CA SER A 108 -17.60 13.43 5.69
C SER A 108 -18.56 14.39 6.37
N ALA A 109 -18.58 15.65 5.94
CA ALA A 109 -19.58 16.61 6.36
C ALA A 109 -20.94 16.18 5.80
N THR A 110 -21.59 15.22 6.45
CA THR A 110 -23.05 15.10 6.43
C THR A 110 -23.60 16.00 7.54
N SER A 111 -23.46 17.31 7.35
CA SER A 111 -24.25 18.30 8.08
C SER A 111 -25.31 18.84 7.13
N LYS A 112 -26.51 18.31 7.31
CA LYS A 112 -27.85 18.88 7.04
C LYS A 112 -27.88 20.21 6.25
N GLU A 113 -28.48 20.16 5.07
CA GLU A 113 -29.48 21.16 4.68
C GLU A 113 -30.84 20.45 4.56
N GLN A 114 -31.49 20.30 5.71
CA GLN A 114 -32.95 20.27 5.80
C GLN A 114 -33.36 21.57 6.50
N HIS A 115 -33.94 22.50 5.74
CA HIS A 115 -34.91 23.48 6.22
C HIS A 115 -35.45 24.33 5.07
N PRO A 116 -36.68 24.86 5.19
CA PRO A 116 -37.97 24.18 5.27
C PRO A 116 -38.78 24.29 3.96
#